data_AF-A0A4Y7TUH1-F1
#
_entry.id   AF-A0A4Y7TUH1-F1
#
_cell.length_a   1.000
_cell.length_b   1.000
_cell.length_c   1.000
_cell.angle_alpha   90.00
_cell.angle_beta   90.00
_cell.angle_gamma   90.00
#
_symmetry.space_group_name_H-M   'P 1'
#
loop_
_entity.id
_entity.type
_entity.pdbx_description
1 polymer ?
#
loop_
_entity_poly.entity_id
_entity_poly.type
_entity_poly.pdbx_seq_one_letter_code
_entity_poly.pdbx_strand_id
1 'polypeptide(L)'
;RYGVKEEVQDLLIEANLLYWASAMLAYAYEYINKIIAHKGLPKNLPLPRLRFVKAAFAYAKSLSPSIMFSYLLEERIQGSFVKYVHNGGPIPLLEVGEPGHDIAVFLCFTQHLQYIQTEGIAFISDYQG
;
A
#
# COMPACT_ATOMS: atom_id res chain seq x y z
N ARG A 1 0.03 13.49 25.91
CA ARG A 1 1.26 12.77 25.55
C ARG A 1 0.99 11.31 25.85
N TYR A 2 0.92 10.47 24.82
CA TYR A 2 0.81 9.02 24.97
C TYR A 2 2.02 8.49 25.75
N GLY A 3 1.84 7.40 26.49
CA GLY A 3 2.96 6.72 27.12
C GLY A 3 3.87 6.12 26.04
N VAL A 4 5.18 6.08 26.29
CA VAL A 4 6.18 5.50 25.36
C VAL A 4 5.80 4.10 24.85
N LYS A 5 5.11 3.31 25.68
CA LYS A 5 4.62 1.97 25.29
C LYS A 5 3.51 2.01 24.23
N GLU A 6 2.62 2.99 24.31
CA GLU A 6 1.51 3.16 23.37
C GLU A 6 2.05 3.60 22.00
N GLU A 7 2.99 4.54 21.98
CA GLU A 7 3.62 5.02 20.74
C GLU A 7 4.37 3.90 19.99
N VAL A 8 5.13 3.06 20.71
CA VAL A 8 5.80 1.89 20.12
C VAL A 8 4.78 0.89 19.59
N GLN A 9 3.68 0.66 20.30
CA GLN A 9 2.64 -0.26 19.87
C GLN A 9 1.96 0.23 18.58
N ASP A 10 1.61 1.52 18.49
CA ASP A 10 1.00 2.11 17.30
C ASP A 10 1.93 2.01 16.09
N LEU A 11 3.23 2.30 16.25
CA LEU A 11 4.20 2.18 15.16
C LEU A 11 4.39 0.73 14.68
N LEU A 12 4.32 -0.24 15.59
CA LEU A 12 4.36 -1.66 15.22
C LEU A 12 3.08 -2.09 14.49
N ILE A 13 1.92 -1.52 14.84
CA ILE A 13 0.67 -1.74 14.10
C ILE A 13 0.81 -1.19 12.68
N GLU A 14 1.29 0.05 12.52
CA GLU A 14 1.51 0.66 11.19
C GLU A 14 2.50 -0.14 10.34
N ALA A 15 3.62 -0.58 10.92
CA ALA A 15 4.59 -1.43 10.23
C ALA A 15 3.95 -2.77 9.76
N ASN A 16 3.08 -3.36 10.58
CA ASN A 16 2.35 -4.58 10.22
C ASN A 16 1.30 -4.30 9.13
N LEU A 17 0.61 -3.17 9.16
CA LEU A 17 -0.34 -2.77 8.11
C LEU A 17 0.37 -2.66 6.76
N LEU A 18 1.55 -2.05 6.71
CA LEU A 18 2.34 -1.97 5.47
C LEU A 18 2.83 -3.34 4.98
N TYR A 19 3.20 -4.24 5.90
CA TYR A 19 3.52 -5.63 5.56
C TYR A 19 2.34 -6.34 4.91
N TRP A 20 1.14 -6.25 5.52
CA TRP A 20 -0.07 -6.82 4.96
C TRP A 20 -0.45 -6.19 3.62
N ALA A 21 -0.33 -4.87 3.48
CA ALA A 21 -0.58 -4.16 2.22
C ALA A 21 0.33 -4.67 1.09
N SER A 22 1.62 -4.87 1.40
CA SER A 22 2.59 -5.46 0.47
C SER A 22 2.20 -6.88 0.06
N ALA A 23 1.80 -7.72 1.02
CA ALA A 23 1.38 -9.10 0.76
C ALA A 23 0.09 -9.16 -0.07
N MET A 24 -0.88 -8.29 0.22
CA MET A 24 -2.16 -8.20 -0.50
C MET A 24 -1.99 -7.74 -1.95
N LEU A 25 -1.07 -6.81 -2.21
CA LEU A 25 -0.74 -6.40 -3.58
C LEU A 25 0.03 -7.52 -4.32
N ALA A 26 0.97 -8.18 -3.64
CA ALA A 26 1.68 -9.34 -4.22
C ALA A 26 0.70 -10.47 -4.59
N TYR A 27 -0.26 -10.76 -3.71
CA TYR A 27 -1.33 -11.72 -3.98
C TYR A 27 -2.15 -11.32 -5.23
N ALA A 28 -2.51 -10.05 -5.38
CA ALA A 28 -3.22 -9.57 -6.57
C ALA A 28 -2.40 -9.81 -7.85
N TYR A 29 -1.09 -9.56 -7.83
CA TYR A 29 -0.23 -9.87 -8.98
C TYR A 29 -0.15 -11.37 -9.28
N GLU A 30 -0.03 -12.23 -8.26
CA GLU A 30 -0.01 -13.68 -8.45
C GLU A 30 -1.34 -14.19 -9.05
N TYR A 31 -2.46 -13.63 -8.60
CA TYR A 31 -3.76 -13.93 -9.17
C TYR A 31 -3.85 -13.55 -10.66
N ILE A 32 -3.39 -12.34 -11.01
CA ILE A 32 -3.34 -11.87 -12.40
C ILE A 32 -2.43 -12.77 -13.24
N ASN A 33 -1.23 -13.09 -12.74
CA ASN A 33 -0.27 -13.94 -13.44
C ASN A 33 -0.87 -15.34 -13.73
N LYS A 34 -1.62 -15.91 -12.78
CA LYS A 34 -2.37 -17.17 -13.01
C LYS A 34 -3.35 -17.01 -14.16
N ILE A 35 -4.16 -15.95 -14.19
CA ILE A 35 -5.12 -15.72 -15.28
C ILE A 35 -4.41 -15.58 -16.62
N ILE A 36 -3.33 -14.79 -16.68
CA ILE A 36 -2.53 -14.58 -17.89
C ILE A 36 -1.93 -15.90 -18.39
N ALA A 37 -1.44 -16.76 -17.49
CA ALA A 37 -0.89 -18.06 -17.88
C ALA A 37 -1.94 -18.97 -18.56
N HIS A 38 -3.22 -18.82 -18.19
CA HIS A 38 -4.30 -19.63 -18.76
C HIS A 38 -4.96 -19.00 -20.00
N LYS A 39 -5.10 -17.67 -20.04
CA LYS A 39 -5.89 -16.95 -21.06
C LYS A 39 -5.05 -16.08 -21.99
N GLY A 40 -3.77 -15.91 -21.69
CA GLY A 40 -2.92 -14.89 -22.31
C GLY A 40 -3.22 -13.48 -21.77
N LEU A 41 -2.28 -12.56 -22.00
CA LEU A 41 -2.50 -11.14 -21.75
C LEU A 41 -3.07 -10.51 -23.03
N PRO A 42 -4.18 -9.75 -22.95
CA PRO A 42 -4.69 -9.00 -24.09
C PRO A 42 -3.61 -8.07 -24.67
N LYS A 43 -3.58 -7.95 -26.00
CA LYS A 43 -2.67 -7.00 -26.66
C LYS A 43 -3.01 -5.58 -26.19
N ASN A 44 -1.98 -4.82 -25.83
CA ASN A 44 -2.06 -3.42 -25.40
C ASN A 44 -2.76 -3.16 -24.06
N LEU A 45 -2.90 -4.16 -23.18
CA LEU A 45 -3.33 -3.89 -21.80
C LEU A 45 -2.09 -3.50 -20.96
N PRO A 46 -1.94 -2.21 -20.55
CA PRO A 46 -0.87 -1.84 -19.64
C PRO A 46 -1.13 -2.51 -18.28
N LEU A 47 -0.13 -3.24 -17.79
CA LEU A 47 -0.15 -3.82 -16.44
C LEU A 47 0.93 -3.12 -15.60
N PRO A 48 0.55 -2.12 -14.78
CA PRO A 48 1.48 -1.46 -13.88
C PRO A 48 2.20 -2.47 -12.98
N ARG A 49 3.48 -2.22 -12.69
CA ARG A 49 4.27 -2.99 -11.71
C ARG A 49 4.64 -2.07 -10.57
N LEU A 50 3.78 -2.07 -9.57
CA LEU A 50 3.82 -1.23 -8.37
C LEU A 50 4.22 -2.07 -7.16
N ARG A 51 4.74 -1.40 -6.13
CA ARG A 51 5.03 -1.98 -4.81
C ARG A 51 4.83 -0.93 -3.73
N PHE A 52 4.54 -1.36 -2.51
CA PHE A 52 4.70 -0.51 -1.35
C PHE A 52 6.19 -0.26 -1.06
N VAL A 53 6.48 0.89 -0.44
CA VAL A 53 7.82 1.20 0.06
C VAL A 53 8.23 0.20 1.14
N LYS A 54 9.53 -0.07 1.26
CA LYS A 54 10.03 -0.78 2.44
C LYS A 54 9.97 0.16 3.63
N ALA A 55 9.59 -0.37 4.78
CA ALA A 55 9.68 0.34 6.05
C ALA A 55 10.45 -0.46 7.10
N ALA A 56 10.95 0.27 8.09
CA ALA A 56 11.63 -0.29 9.25
C ALA A 56 11.24 0.48 10.51
N PHE A 57 11.01 -0.25 11.60
CA PHE A 57 10.90 0.34 12.92
C PHE A 57 12.29 0.71 13.44
N ALA A 58 12.43 1.94 13.94
CA ALA A 58 13.65 2.42 14.56
C ALA A 58 13.35 3.04 15.92
N TYR A 59 14.29 2.95 16.85
CA TYR A 59 14.22 3.65 18.12
C TYR A 59 15.56 4.33 18.42
N ALA A 60 15.50 5.55 18.93
CA ALA A 60 16.68 6.29 19.38
C ALA A 60 16.89 6.05 20.87
N LYS A 61 18.06 5.50 21.21
CA LYS A 61 18.50 5.39 22.60
C LYS A 61 19.02 6.74 23.07
N SER A 62 18.23 7.46 23.88
CA SER A 62 18.66 8.71 24.51
C SER A 62 19.69 8.44 25.62
N LEU A 63 20.44 9.48 25.98
CA LEU A 63 21.32 9.50 27.16
C LEU A 63 20.54 9.31 28.48
N SER A 64 19.23 9.58 28.48
CA SER A 64 18.34 9.30 29.62
C SER A 64 17.44 8.09 29.33
N PRO A 65 17.39 7.06 30.20
CA PRO A 65 16.49 5.90 30.07
C PRO A 65 14.99 6.26 30.01
N SER A 66 14.64 7.47 30.45
CA SER A 66 13.26 7.98 30.47
C SER A 66 12.80 8.63 29.16
N ILE A 67 13.69 8.81 28.18
CA ILE A 67 13.36 9.41 26.88
C ILE A 67 13.70 8.39 25.79
N MET A 68 12.69 7.74 25.25
CA MET A 68 12.81 6.89 24.08
C MET A 68 11.99 7.52 22.97
N PHE A 69 12.60 7.73 21.81
CA PHE A 69 11.89 8.13 20.61
C PHE A 69 11.80 6.93 19.68
N SER A 70 10.62 6.69 19.14
CA SER A 70 10.35 5.62 18.18
C SER A 70 9.90 6.22 16.85
N TYR A 71 10.29 5.58 15.76
CA TYR A 71 10.04 6.06 14.40
C TYR A 71 9.70 4.89 13.48
N LEU A 72 8.84 5.14 12.50
CA LEU A 72 8.72 4.33 11.30
C LEU A 72 9.54 5.01 10.20
N LEU A 73 10.55 4.32 9.68
CA LEU A 73 11.37 4.79 8.59
C LEU A 73 10.88 4.16 7.30
N GLU A 74 10.70 4.95 6.24
CA GLU A 74 10.24 4.48 4.93
C GLU A 74 11.24 4.86 3.83
N GLU A 75 11.24 4.09 2.74
CA GLU A 75 12.01 4.47 1.55
C GLU A 75 11.53 5.82 1.00
N ARG A 76 12.47 6.75 0.77
CA ARG A 76 12.15 8.02 0.13
C ARG A 76 11.76 7.80 -1.33
N ILE A 77 10.54 8.19 -1.68
CA ILE A 77 10.09 8.25 -3.06
C ILE A 77 10.65 9.52 -3.73
N GLN A 78 11.14 9.38 -4.96
CA GLN A 78 11.63 10.49 -5.78
C GLN A 78 10.54 10.94 -6.74
N GLY A 79 10.41 12.25 -6.95
CA GLY A 79 9.38 12.82 -7.81
C GLY A 79 8.16 13.31 -7.05
N SER A 80 7.04 13.45 -7.76
CA SER A 80 5.78 13.93 -7.21
C SER A 80 5.03 12.80 -6.51
N PHE A 81 4.56 13.08 -5.29
CA PHE A 81 3.69 12.19 -4.54
C PHE A 81 2.24 12.37 -4.99
N VAL A 82 1.60 11.30 -5.43
CA VAL A 82 0.25 11.32 -6.00
C VAL A 82 -0.67 10.43 -5.18
N LYS A 83 -1.88 10.92 -4.90
CA LYS A 83 -2.96 10.13 -4.30
C LYS A 83 -3.84 9.58 -5.41
N TYR A 84 -3.86 8.25 -5.57
CA TYR A 84 -4.55 7.57 -6.66
C TYR A 84 -5.97 7.15 -6.30
N VAL A 85 -6.19 6.72 -5.04
CA VAL A 85 -7.48 6.25 -4.54
C VAL A 85 -7.69 6.81 -3.13
N HIS A 86 -8.91 7.28 -2.82
CA HIS A 86 -9.25 7.80 -1.49
C HIS A 86 -9.76 6.69 -0.56
N ASN A 87 -9.52 6.78 0.74
CA ASN A 87 -10.10 5.84 1.72
C ASN A 87 -11.65 5.89 1.79
N GLY A 88 -12.25 7.00 1.38
CA GLY A 88 -13.70 7.22 1.39
C GLY A 88 -14.47 6.70 0.17
N GLY A 89 -13.79 6.15 -0.85
CA GLY A 89 -14.48 5.65 -2.05
C GLY A 89 -13.59 4.81 -2.98
N PRO A 90 -14.14 3.77 -3.64
CA PRO A 90 -13.37 2.86 -4.48
C PRO A 90 -13.22 3.36 -5.92
N ILE A 91 -13.07 4.68 -6.10
CA ILE A 91 -12.99 5.32 -7.42
C ILE A 91 -11.61 5.94 -7.66
N PRO A 92 -11.11 5.94 -8.91
CA PRO A 92 -9.91 6.67 -9.27
C PRO A 92 -10.07 8.17 -8.94
N LEU A 93 -9.07 8.76 -8.29
CA LEU A 93 -9.04 10.21 -8.07
C LEU A 93 -8.58 11.00 -9.30
N LEU A 94 -7.86 10.35 -10.21
CA LEU A 94 -7.36 10.96 -11.43
C LEU A 94 -8.39 10.78 -12.55
N GLU A 95 -8.63 11.83 -13.34
CA GLU A 95 -9.53 11.81 -14.48
C GLU A 95 -8.91 11.14 -15.72
N VAL A 96 -9.75 10.74 -16.67
CA VAL A 96 -9.30 10.15 -17.93
C VAL A 96 -8.43 11.16 -18.69
N GLY A 97 -7.19 10.76 -18.98
CA GLY A 97 -6.20 11.61 -19.66
C GLY A 97 -5.19 12.25 -18.72
N GLU A 98 -5.42 12.23 -17.40
CA GLU A 98 -4.41 12.66 -16.43
C GLU A 98 -3.27 11.62 -16.31
N PRO A 99 -2.01 12.06 -16.20
CA PRO A 99 -0.89 11.16 -15.94
C PRO A 99 -1.14 10.32 -14.68
N GLY A 100 -1.11 8.99 -14.83
CA GLY A 100 -1.35 8.05 -13.73
C GLY A 100 -2.80 7.57 -13.60
N HIS A 101 -3.73 8.03 -14.44
CA HIS A 101 -5.11 7.51 -14.45
C HIS A 101 -5.17 5.98 -14.56
N ASP A 102 -4.40 5.39 -15.47
CA ASP A 102 -4.35 3.93 -15.64
C ASP A 102 -3.81 3.21 -14.38
N ILE A 103 -2.92 3.86 -13.62
CA ILE A 103 -2.44 3.37 -12.33
C ILE A 103 -3.59 3.41 -11.32
N ALA A 104 -4.34 4.51 -11.24
CA ALA A 104 -5.48 4.62 -10.34
C ALA A 104 -6.57 3.57 -10.65
N VAL A 105 -6.90 3.36 -11.92
CA VAL A 105 -7.84 2.31 -12.36
C VAL A 105 -7.33 0.92 -11.98
N PHE A 106 -6.05 0.64 -12.22
CA PHE A 106 -5.43 -0.63 -11.81
C PHE A 106 -5.52 -0.84 -10.29
N LEU A 107 -5.26 0.20 -9.50
CA LEU A 107 -5.32 0.12 -8.04
C LEU A 107 -6.75 -0.12 -7.53
N CYS A 108 -7.76 0.54 -8.11
CA CYS A 108 -9.18 0.23 -7.85
C CYS A 108 -9.52 -1.22 -8.18
N PHE A 109 -9.00 -1.76 -9.29
CA PHE A 109 -9.15 -3.19 -9.61
C PHE A 109 -8.53 -4.07 -8.53
N THR A 110 -7.30 -3.78 -8.06
CA THR A 110 -6.67 -4.58 -7.01
C THR A 110 -7.45 -4.53 -5.70
N GLN A 111 -8.01 -3.37 -5.33
CA GLN A 111 -8.88 -3.21 -4.16
C GLN A 111 -10.12 -4.11 -4.27
N HIS A 112 -10.78 -4.09 -5.43
CA HIS A 112 -11.96 -4.92 -5.68
C HIS A 112 -11.62 -6.41 -5.65
N LEU A 113 -10.52 -6.80 -6.30
CA LEU A 113 -10.05 -8.19 -6.30
C LEU A 113 -9.76 -8.67 -4.87
N GLN A 114 -9.05 -7.88 -4.07
CA GLN A 114 -8.77 -8.20 -2.67
C GLN A 114 -10.05 -8.38 -1.85
N TYR A 115 -11.02 -7.49 -2.01
CA TYR A 115 -12.32 -7.60 -1.33
C TYR A 115 -13.03 -8.91 -1.70
N ILE A 116 -13.07 -9.28 -2.99
CA ILE A 116 -13.69 -10.54 -3.43
C ILE A 116 -12.92 -11.75 -2.87
N GLN A 117 -11.59 -11.78 -3.03
CA GLN A 117 -10.78 -12.95 -2.69
C GLN A 117 -10.67 -13.19 -1.18
N THR A 118 -10.89 -12.16 -0.37
CA THR A 118 -10.98 -12.28 1.09
C THR A 118 -12.41 -12.43 1.58
N GLU A 119 -13.39 -12.66 0.70
CA GLU A 119 -14.80 -12.81 1.06
C GLU A 119 -15.35 -11.59 1.84
N GLY A 120 -14.86 -10.41 1.50
CA GLY A 120 -15.26 -9.15 2.12
C GLY A 120 -14.56 -8.81 3.44
N ILE A 121 -13.57 -9.60 3.86
CA ILE A 121 -12.88 -9.42 5.13
C ILE A 121 -11.88 -8.25 5.06
N ALA A 122 -11.11 -8.13 3.97
CA ALA A 122 -10.04 -7.15 3.89
C ALA A 122 -9.74 -6.67 2.46
N PHE A 123 -9.38 -5.41 2.35
CA PHE A 123 -8.82 -4.81 1.15
C PHE A 123 -7.91 -3.65 1.52
N ILE A 124 -7.05 -3.25 0.60
CA ILE A 124 -6.22 -2.05 0.75
C ILE A 124 -6.90 -0.89 0.05
N SER A 125 -6.90 0.27 0.72
CA SER A 125 -7.41 1.54 0.21
C SER A 125 -6.34 2.62 0.38
N ASP A 126 -6.69 3.88 0.11
CA ASP A 126 -5.80 5.02 0.28
C ASP A 126 -4.47 4.89 -0.47
N TYR A 127 -4.51 4.31 -1.67
CA TYR A 127 -3.30 4.14 -2.47
C TYR A 127 -2.71 5.49 -2.87
N GLN A 128 -1.47 5.72 -2.44
CA GLN A 128 -0.71 6.94 -2.67
C GLN A 128 0.79 6.64 -2.66
N GLY A 129 1.56 7.45 -3.37
CA GLY A 129 2.99 7.29 -3.51
C GLY A 129 3.57 8.10 -4.64
#